data_AF-A0A4S4MNN8-F1
#
_entry.id   AF-A0A4S4MNN8-F1
#
_cell.length_a   1.000
_cell.length_b   1.000
_cell.length_c   1.000
_cell.angle_alpha   90.00
_cell.angle_beta   90.00
_cell.angle_gamma   90.00
#
_symmetry.space_group_name_H-M   'P 1'
#
loop_
_entity.id
_entity.type
_entity.pdbx_description
1 polymer ?
#
loop_
_entity_poly.entity_id
_entity_poly.type
_entity_poly.pdbx_seq_one_letter_code
_entity_poly.pdbx_strand_id
1 'polypeptide(L)'
;MLNDLMGYDWAISLMPYNDKWRRHRSTFHQYFGARAAESFKEHFVKHIRQATSATIMKVTYGFDVKDEHANEWVELIEHALVGFSIIEGHLGNGLSILYQCYIPSWFPGANFHRVAAHYKRLATRMSVEPFEAVKSGIRAGTAGPSASASMIENLPDGPVRQKEEEICRNSAAVAYGAGTDITTAALVIFALAMTLHPEVQKKEAELDAIVGSSRLPSFDDRDSLPYIEAVMKEILRWLVTPLGRSLLVLD
;
A
#
# COMPACT_ATOMS: atom_id res chain seq x y z
N MET A 1 -45.74 -19.02 -0.42
CA MET A 1 -45.35 -20.14 -1.32
C MET A 1 -43.84 -20.35 -1.37
N LEU A 2 -43.01 -19.44 -1.89
CA LEU A 2 -41.54 -19.64 -1.94
C LEU A 2 -40.88 -19.72 -0.54
N ASN A 3 -41.32 -18.89 0.42
CA ASN A 3 -40.82 -18.93 1.80
C ASN A 3 -41.25 -20.20 2.55
N ASP A 4 -42.48 -20.65 2.33
CA ASP A 4 -43.03 -21.85 3.01
C ASP A 4 -42.40 -23.14 2.49
N LEU A 5 -41.92 -23.14 1.23
CA LEU A 5 -41.25 -24.26 0.59
C LEU A 5 -39.75 -24.35 0.90
N MET A 6 -39.07 -23.21 1.12
CA MET A 6 -37.60 -23.16 1.28
C MET A 6 -37.12 -22.70 2.66
N GLY A 7 -38.02 -22.31 3.57
CA GLY A 7 -37.65 -21.91 4.93
C GLY A 7 -36.87 -20.60 5.00
N TYR A 8 -37.09 -19.67 4.05
CA TYR A 8 -36.45 -18.34 4.01
C TYR A 8 -37.29 -17.24 4.69
N ASP A 9 -38.15 -17.60 5.64
CA ASP A 9 -39.00 -16.64 6.38
C ASP A 9 -38.19 -15.67 7.27
N TRP A 10 -36.88 -15.90 7.41
CA TRP A 10 -35.88 -15.05 8.08
C TRP A 10 -35.18 -14.05 7.14
N ALA A 11 -35.31 -14.19 5.82
CA ALA A 11 -34.67 -13.31 4.84
C ALA A 11 -35.47 -12.00 4.67
N ILE A 12 -34.87 -10.86 5.03
CA ILE A 12 -35.52 -9.52 5.00
C ILE A 12 -36.07 -9.16 3.62
N SER A 13 -35.40 -9.60 2.55
CA SER A 13 -35.78 -9.37 1.16
C SER A 13 -37.06 -10.10 0.73
N LEU A 14 -37.44 -11.17 1.43
CA LEU A 14 -38.60 -12.02 1.10
C LEU A 14 -39.72 -11.90 2.14
N MET A 15 -39.54 -11.10 3.19
CA MET A 15 -40.53 -10.88 4.25
C MET A 15 -41.64 -9.90 3.82
N PRO A 16 -42.92 -10.17 4.16
CA PRO A 16 -44.00 -9.21 3.99
C PRO A 16 -43.85 -8.03 4.95
N TYR A 17 -44.29 -6.84 4.54
CA TYR A 17 -44.18 -5.62 5.33
C TYR A 17 -45.06 -5.70 6.60
N ASN A 18 -44.43 -5.91 7.75
CA ASN A 18 -45.06 -6.01 9.08
C ASN A 18 -44.08 -5.60 10.20
N ASP A 19 -44.47 -5.74 11.47
CA ASP A 19 -43.58 -5.39 12.60
C ASP A 19 -42.31 -6.23 12.68
N LYS A 20 -42.35 -7.49 12.25
CA LYS A 20 -41.16 -8.36 12.15
C LYS A 20 -40.19 -7.78 11.12
N TRP A 21 -40.66 -7.44 9.92
CA TRP A 21 -39.85 -6.79 8.89
C TRP A 21 -39.27 -5.44 9.36
N ARG A 22 -40.08 -4.59 10.01
CA ARG A 22 -39.64 -3.29 10.52
C ARG A 22 -38.53 -3.43 11.56
N ARG A 23 -38.65 -4.40 12.48
CA ARG A 23 -37.60 -4.70 13.47
C ARG A 23 -36.33 -5.24 12.81
N HIS A 24 -36.45 -6.23 11.92
CA HIS A 24 -35.30 -6.77 11.17
C HIS A 24 -34.58 -5.68 10.38
N ARG A 25 -35.31 -4.80 9.69
CA ARG A 25 -34.73 -3.68 8.95
C ARG A 25 -34.10 -2.64 9.86
N SER A 26 -34.72 -2.31 11.00
CA SER A 26 -34.16 -1.40 12.01
C SER A 26 -32.83 -1.95 12.55
N THR A 27 -32.81 -3.22 12.96
CA THR A 27 -31.60 -3.91 13.43
C THR A 27 -30.54 -3.98 12.35
N PHE A 28 -30.90 -4.31 11.11
CA PHE A 28 -29.97 -4.33 9.99
C PHE A 28 -29.34 -2.95 9.75
N HIS A 29 -30.13 -1.88 9.73
CA HIS A 29 -29.60 -0.51 9.60
C HIS A 29 -28.79 -0.05 10.83
N GLN A 30 -29.12 -0.53 12.03
CA GLN A 30 -28.41 -0.18 13.26
C GLN A 30 -27.01 -0.79 13.31
N TYR A 31 -26.87 -2.06 12.89
CA TYR A 31 -25.63 -2.82 13.01
C TYR A 31 -24.85 -2.99 11.70
N PHE A 32 -25.47 -2.68 10.55
CA PHE A 32 -24.84 -2.69 9.22
C PHE A 32 -25.02 -1.34 8.49
N GLY A 33 -25.36 -0.28 9.22
CA GLY A 33 -25.39 1.10 8.70
C GLY A 33 -23.99 1.72 8.58
N ALA A 34 -23.91 2.97 8.13
CA ALA A 34 -22.66 3.68 7.87
C ALA A 34 -21.66 3.68 9.05
N ARG A 35 -22.16 3.70 10.30
CA ARG A 35 -21.34 3.61 11.51
C ARG A 35 -20.67 2.25 11.73
N ALA A 36 -21.29 1.17 11.30
CA ALA A 36 -20.66 -0.15 11.32
C ALA A 36 -19.68 -0.31 10.14
N ALA A 37 -19.97 0.34 8.99
CA ALA A 37 -19.02 0.40 7.88
C ALA A 37 -17.70 1.09 8.27
N GLU A 38 -17.70 2.00 9.25
CA GLU A 38 -16.47 2.58 9.80
C GLU A 38 -15.56 1.54 10.46
N SER A 39 -16.09 0.55 11.19
CA SER A 39 -15.25 -0.52 11.75
C SER A 39 -14.76 -1.49 10.69
N PHE A 40 -15.56 -1.76 9.65
CA PHE A 40 -15.10 -2.56 8.50
C PHE A 40 -14.04 -1.86 7.64
N LYS A 41 -14.02 -0.52 7.62
CA LYS A 41 -13.04 0.30 6.89
C LYS A 41 -11.62 0.02 7.37
N GLU A 42 -11.40 -0.07 8.68
CA GLU A 42 -10.06 -0.35 9.25
C GLU A 42 -9.56 -1.74 8.84
N HIS A 43 -10.43 -2.75 8.89
CA HIS A 43 -10.10 -4.11 8.46
C HIS A 43 -9.81 -4.16 6.95
N PHE A 44 -10.60 -3.47 6.14
CA PHE A 44 -10.42 -3.42 4.68
C PHE A 44 -9.11 -2.75 4.26
N VAL A 45 -8.80 -1.58 4.83
CA VAL A 45 -7.54 -0.86 4.57
C VAL A 45 -6.35 -1.71 5.02
N LYS A 46 -6.45 -2.37 6.18
CA LYS A 46 -5.41 -3.27 6.67
C LYS A 46 -5.14 -4.43 5.69
N HIS A 47 -6.19 -5.07 5.17
CA HIS A 47 -6.03 -6.17 4.21
C HIS A 47 -5.42 -5.72 2.87
N ILE A 48 -5.84 -4.56 2.34
CA ILE A 48 -5.21 -3.99 1.13
C ILE A 48 -3.73 -3.71 1.38
N ARG A 49 -3.40 -3.10 2.53
CA ARG A 49 -2.02 -2.77 2.90
C ARG A 49 -1.17 -4.04 2.98
N GLN A 50 -1.66 -5.07 3.69
CA GLN A 50 -0.97 -6.36 3.80
C GLN A 50 -0.74 -7.02 2.43
N ALA A 51 -1.75 -7.06 1.56
CA ALA A 51 -1.63 -7.64 0.23
C ALA A 51 -0.62 -6.87 -0.65
N THR A 52 -0.64 -5.54 -0.56
CA THR A 52 0.27 -4.67 -1.31
C THR A 52 1.71 -4.83 -0.81
N SER A 53 1.93 -4.76 0.50
CA SER A 53 3.24 -5.00 1.15
C SER A 53 3.81 -6.37 0.77
N ALA A 54 2.97 -7.42 0.79
CA ALA A 54 3.41 -8.76 0.40
C ALA A 54 3.81 -8.86 -1.07
N THR A 55 3.02 -8.24 -1.95
CA THR A 55 3.31 -8.23 -3.39
C THR A 55 4.62 -7.51 -3.68
N ILE A 56 4.83 -6.32 -3.12
CA ILE A 56 6.05 -5.55 -3.38
C ILE A 56 7.27 -6.14 -2.68
N MET A 57 7.11 -6.77 -1.50
CA MET A 57 8.18 -7.56 -0.85
C MET A 57 8.65 -8.68 -1.78
N LYS A 58 7.70 -9.43 -2.34
CA LYS A 58 7.99 -10.54 -3.24
C LYS A 58 8.69 -10.06 -4.52
N VAL A 59 8.21 -9.00 -5.14
CA VAL A 59 8.79 -8.46 -6.39
C VAL A 59 10.18 -7.86 -6.14
N THR A 60 10.33 -7.09 -5.07
CA THR A 60 11.56 -6.31 -4.81
C THR A 60 12.67 -7.19 -4.24
N TYR A 61 12.35 -8.06 -3.29
CA TYR A 61 13.33 -8.83 -2.52
C TYR A 61 13.19 -10.35 -2.66
N GLY A 62 12.07 -10.87 -3.18
CA GLY A 62 11.86 -12.30 -3.41
C GLY A 62 11.27 -13.06 -2.22
N PHE A 63 11.11 -12.42 -1.07
CA PHE A 63 10.60 -13.02 0.17
C PHE A 63 9.08 -13.11 0.19
N ASP A 64 8.55 -14.15 0.84
CA ASP A 64 7.12 -14.27 1.12
C ASP A 64 6.86 -13.71 2.53
N VAL A 65 5.80 -12.91 2.71
CA VAL A 65 5.48 -12.30 4.02
C VAL A 65 5.05 -13.34 5.06
N LYS A 66 4.82 -14.59 4.64
CA LYS A 66 4.68 -15.73 5.57
C LYS A 66 5.96 -16.04 6.35
N ASP A 67 7.13 -15.61 5.86
CA ASP A 67 8.39 -15.73 6.58
C ASP A 67 8.40 -14.71 7.73
N GLU A 68 8.71 -15.17 8.95
CA GLU A 68 8.68 -14.33 10.16
C GLU A 68 9.52 -13.06 10.00
N HIS A 69 10.71 -13.18 9.40
CA HIS A 69 11.59 -12.05 9.09
C HIS A 69 11.02 -11.07 8.05
N ALA A 70 10.29 -11.57 7.06
CA ALA A 70 9.67 -10.69 6.07
C ALA A 70 8.54 -9.87 6.71
N ASN A 71 7.79 -10.45 7.65
CA ASN A 71 6.79 -9.72 8.42
C ASN A 71 7.43 -8.65 9.34
N GLU A 72 8.55 -8.98 10.00
CA GLU A 72 9.32 -8.00 10.78
C GLU A 72 9.78 -6.80 9.92
N TRP A 73 10.20 -7.04 8.67
CA TRP A 73 10.57 -5.95 7.76
C TRP A 73 9.37 -5.13 7.29
N VAL A 74 8.20 -5.74 7.09
CA VAL A 74 6.97 -5.00 6.79
C VAL A 74 6.68 -4.02 7.93
N GLU A 75 6.68 -4.49 9.18
CA GLU A 75 6.44 -3.65 10.36
C GLU A 75 7.51 -2.57 10.54
N LEU A 76 8.78 -2.92 10.30
CA LEU A 76 9.91 -1.97 10.33
C LEU A 76 9.70 -0.83 9.32
N ILE A 77 9.31 -1.16 8.10
CA ILE A 77 9.13 -0.18 7.04
C ILE A 77 7.89 0.68 7.32
N GLU A 78 6.79 0.10 7.78
CA GLU A 78 5.60 0.86 8.19
C GLU A 78 5.94 1.87 9.30
N HIS A 79 6.69 1.45 10.33
CA HIS A 79 7.15 2.36 11.36
C HIS A 79 8.13 3.42 10.84
N ALA A 80 9.03 3.07 9.91
CA ALA A 80 9.94 4.04 9.31
C ALA A 80 9.18 5.11 8.49
N LEU A 81 8.14 4.71 7.76
CA LEU A 81 7.29 5.58 6.94
C LEU A 81 6.50 6.60 7.78
N VAL A 82 5.98 6.19 8.95
CA VAL A 82 5.35 7.11 9.91
C VAL A 82 6.31 8.24 10.32
N GLY A 83 7.60 7.93 10.44
CA GLY A 83 8.63 8.92 10.73
C GLY A 83 8.72 10.04 9.71
N PHE A 84 8.56 9.73 8.42
CA PHE A 84 8.57 10.75 7.38
C PHE A 84 7.45 11.77 7.57
N SER A 85 6.21 11.31 7.81
CA SER A 85 5.08 12.20 8.04
C SER A 85 5.21 13.04 9.31
N ILE A 86 5.74 12.47 10.39
CA ILE A 86 5.98 13.20 11.64
C ILE A 86 7.04 14.29 11.44
N ILE A 87 8.13 13.95 10.75
CA ILE A 87 9.22 14.88 10.47
C ILE A 87 8.74 16.01 9.53
N GLU A 88 8.03 15.67 8.44
CA GLU A 88 7.42 16.67 7.55
C GLU A 88 6.43 17.58 8.29
N GLY A 89 5.61 17.03 9.19
CA GLY A 89 4.67 17.79 10.01
C GLY A 89 5.32 18.72 11.05
N HIS A 90 6.47 18.33 11.61
CA HIS A 90 7.25 19.17 12.53
C HIS A 90 8.04 20.27 11.79
N LEU A 91 8.46 20.01 10.55
CA LEU A 91 9.30 20.91 9.74
C LEU A 91 8.45 21.85 8.87
N GLY A 92 7.28 22.26 9.35
CA GLY A 92 6.27 23.05 8.63
C GLY A 92 6.84 24.02 7.60
N ASN A 93 6.38 23.92 6.35
CA ASN A 93 6.78 24.71 5.18
C ASN A 93 8.27 25.10 5.14
N GLY A 94 9.12 24.25 4.54
CA GLY A 94 10.41 24.53 3.87
C GLY A 94 11.44 25.45 4.54
N LEU A 95 11.05 26.70 4.85
CA LEU A 95 11.84 27.72 5.55
C LEU A 95 12.19 27.32 6.98
N SER A 96 11.35 26.53 7.67
CA SER A 96 11.65 26.11 9.06
C SER A 96 12.72 25.01 9.13
N ILE A 97 12.94 24.25 8.05
CA ILE A 97 13.94 23.18 7.96
C ILE A 97 15.36 23.74 8.08
N LEU A 98 15.61 24.90 7.46
CA LEU A 98 16.93 25.50 7.39
C LEU A 98 17.41 25.94 8.76
N TYR A 99 16.56 26.61 9.54
CA TYR A 99 16.93 27.07 10.88
C TYR A 99 17.03 25.91 11.89
N GLN A 100 16.22 24.86 11.73
CA GLN A 100 16.22 23.71 12.63
C GLN A 100 17.49 22.85 12.49
N CYS A 101 18.13 22.78 11.31
CA CYS A 101 19.40 22.07 11.15
C CYS A 101 20.57 22.68 11.96
N TYR A 102 20.52 23.98 12.27
CA TYR A 102 21.59 24.69 12.99
C TYR A 102 21.38 24.76 14.52
N ILE A 103 20.23 24.32 15.03
CA ILE A 103 19.96 24.32 16.47
C ILE A 103 20.69 23.15 17.12
N PRO A 104 21.58 23.37 18.11
CA PRO A 104 22.23 22.29 18.83
C PRO A 104 21.23 21.41 19.59
N SER A 105 21.53 20.11 19.72
CA SER A 105 20.63 19.13 20.34
C SER A 105 20.32 19.38 21.84
N TRP A 106 21.05 20.30 22.49
CA TRP A 106 20.84 20.71 23.88
C TRP A 106 19.84 21.88 24.03
N PHE A 107 19.49 22.57 22.94
CA PHE A 107 18.65 23.77 22.98
C PHE A 107 17.19 23.43 23.35
N PRO A 108 16.51 24.23 24.19
CA PRO A 108 15.10 24.01 24.53
C PRO A 108 14.23 23.96 23.28
N GLY A 109 13.46 22.89 23.10
CA GLY A 109 12.66 22.66 21.89
C GLY A 109 13.35 21.81 20.81
N ALA A 110 14.62 21.44 20.96
CA ALA A 110 15.35 20.58 20.02
C ALA A 110 15.01 19.08 20.11
N ASN A 111 13.83 18.72 20.64
CA ASN A 111 13.39 17.32 20.74
C ASN A 111 13.31 16.61 19.37
N PHE A 112 13.15 17.38 18.28
CA PHE A 112 13.18 16.85 16.92
C PHE A 112 14.51 16.17 16.56
N HIS A 113 15.65 16.54 17.17
CA HIS A 113 16.93 15.84 16.94
C HIS A 113 16.87 14.39 17.44
N ARG A 114 16.22 14.16 18.58
CA ARG A 114 16.05 12.81 19.15
C ARG A 114 15.10 11.97 18.29
N VAL A 115 14.01 12.59 17.82
CA VAL A 115 13.04 11.98 16.91
C VAL A 115 13.70 11.64 15.57
N ALA A 116 14.44 12.58 14.97
CA ALA A 116 15.19 12.37 13.74
C ALA A 116 16.26 11.28 13.89
N ALA A 117 16.99 11.25 15.00
CA ALA A 117 17.97 10.20 15.27
C ALA A 117 17.33 8.81 15.40
N HIS A 118 16.13 8.72 15.99
CA HIS A 118 15.35 7.48 16.04
C HIS A 118 14.94 7.02 14.63
N TYR A 119 14.31 7.89 13.84
CA TYR A 119 13.87 7.53 12.49
C TYR A 119 15.02 7.33 11.50
N LYS A 120 16.16 8.00 11.68
CA LYS A 120 17.39 7.73 10.92
C LYS A 120 17.85 6.28 11.09
N ARG A 121 17.78 5.74 12.33
CA ARG A 121 18.10 4.33 12.58
C ARG A 121 17.12 3.40 11.87
N LEU A 122 15.82 3.67 11.95
CA LEU A 122 14.80 2.88 11.26
C LEU A 122 14.97 2.93 9.73
N ALA A 123 15.20 4.10 9.16
CA ALA A 123 15.44 4.28 7.72
C ALA A 123 16.73 3.60 7.24
N THR A 124 17.76 3.49 8.08
CA THR A 124 18.97 2.73 7.74
C THR A 124 18.67 1.24 7.74
N ARG A 125 17.97 0.75 8.77
CA ARG A 125 17.60 -0.67 8.88
C ARG A 125 16.69 -1.10 7.73
N MET A 126 15.72 -0.26 7.37
CA MET A 126 14.74 -0.56 6.31
C MET A 126 15.40 -0.78 4.94
N SER A 127 16.52 -0.12 4.66
CA SER A 127 17.25 -0.29 3.40
C SER A 127 18.29 -1.41 3.48
N VAL A 128 18.96 -1.57 4.62
CA VAL A 128 20.06 -2.53 4.77
C VAL A 128 19.57 -3.96 5.02
N GLU A 129 18.64 -4.18 5.95
CA GLU A 129 18.30 -5.53 6.41
C GLU A 129 17.72 -6.42 5.30
N PRO A 130 16.71 -5.99 4.53
CA PRO A 130 16.15 -6.83 3.46
C PRO A 130 17.16 -7.07 2.33
N PHE A 131 17.97 -6.06 1.98
CA PHE A 131 18.94 -6.15 0.90
C PHE A 131 20.11 -7.11 1.24
N GLU A 132 20.60 -7.06 2.48
CA GLU A 132 21.63 -8.01 2.95
C GLU A 132 21.09 -9.43 3.07
N ALA A 133 19.81 -9.61 3.37
CA ALA A 133 19.17 -10.92 3.34
C ALA A 133 19.16 -11.49 1.91
N VAL A 134 18.85 -10.68 0.89
CA VAL A 134 18.94 -11.10 -0.52
C VAL A 134 20.38 -11.50 -0.88
N LYS A 135 21.38 -10.67 -0.54
CA LYS A 135 22.81 -10.99 -0.76
C LYS A 135 23.20 -12.31 -0.11
N SER A 136 22.72 -12.57 1.08
CA SER A 136 22.99 -13.80 1.82
C SER A 136 22.30 -15.01 1.18
N GLY A 137 21.07 -14.85 0.71
CA GLY A 137 20.35 -15.87 -0.06
C GLY A 137 21.03 -16.21 -1.39
N ILE A 138 21.60 -15.22 -2.10
CA ILE A 138 22.37 -15.45 -3.32
C ILE A 138 23.62 -16.28 -3.03
N ARG A 139 24.38 -15.90 -1.98
CA ARG A 139 25.57 -16.66 -1.54
C ARG A 139 25.24 -18.10 -1.14
N ALA A 140 24.05 -18.33 -0.58
CA ALA A 140 23.57 -19.65 -0.18
C ALA A 140 22.92 -20.45 -1.33
N GLY A 141 22.68 -19.83 -2.49
CA GLY A 141 21.96 -20.45 -3.61
C GLY A 141 20.46 -20.65 -3.37
N THR A 142 19.87 -19.96 -2.39
CA THR A 142 18.45 -20.08 -2.00
C THR A 142 17.60 -18.87 -2.40
N ALA A 143 18.21 -17.83 -2.97
CA ALA A 143 17.49 -16.64 -3.41
C ALA A 143 16.53 -16.94 -4.56
N GLY A 144 15.27 -16.51 -4.40
CA GLY A 144 14.30 -16.50 -5.49
C GLY A 144 14.52 -15.33 -6.45
N PRO A 145 13.88 -15.34 -7.65
CA PRO A 145 13.96 -14.24 -8.59
C PRO A 145 13.35 -12.97 -7.99
N SER A 146 14.09 -11.88 -8.02
CA SER A 146 13.66 -10.56 -7.54
C SER A 146 14.41 -9.42 -8.22
N ALA A 147 13.88 -8.20 -8.12
CA ALA A 147 14.55 -7.01 -8.63
C ALA A 147 15.92 -6.81 -7.96
N SER A 148 15.99 -6.99 -6.63
CA SER A 148 17.26 -6.86 -5.88
C SER A 148 18.26 -7.94 -6.27
N ALA A 149 17.81 -9.19 -6.50
CA ALA A 149 18.70 -10.25 -6.95
C ALA A 149 19.31 -9.91 -8.33
N SER A 150 18.46 -9.47 -9.27
CA SER A 150 18.89 -9.03 -10.59
C SER A 150 19.86 -7.85 -10.52
N MET A 151 19.63 -6.90 -9.61
CA MET A 151 20.54 -5.76 -9.40
C MET A 151 21.90 -6.23 -8.89
N ILE A 152 21.94 -7.14 -7.91
CA ILE A 152 23.18 -7.65 -7.31
C ILE A 152 24.01 -8.47 -8.31
N GLU A 153 23.36 -9.29 -9.13
CA GLU A 153 24.00 -10.11 -10.15
C GLU A 153 24.64 -9.28 -11.26
N ASN A 154 24.05 -8.13 -11.59
CA ASN A 154 24.55 -7.21 -12.62
C ASN A 154 25.50 -6.12 -12.08
N LEU A 155 25.93 -6.20 -10.82
CA LEU A 155 26.86 -5.22 -10.25
C LEU A 155 28.24 -5.32 -10.93
N PRO A 156 28.83 -4.19 -11.37
CA PRO A 156 30.15 -4.19 -11.97
C PRO A 156 31.22 -4.55 -10.94
N ASP A 157 32.24 -5.28 -11.39
CA ASP A 157 33.41 -5.57 -10.57
C ASP A 157 34.37 -4.39 -10.49
N GLY A 158 35.18 -4.37 -9.42
CA GLY A 158 36.22 -3.37 -9.21
C GLY A 158 35.82 -2.26 -8.22
N PRO A 159 36.53 -1.12 -8.25
CA PRO A 159 36.46 -0.11 -7.18
C PRO A 159 35.12 0.62 -7.08
N VAL A 160 34.29 0.57 -8.14
CA VAL A 160 32.98 1.25 -8.18
C VAL A 160 31.87 0.38 -7.56
N ARG A 161 32.10 -0.92 -7.36
CA ARG A 161 31.09 -1.91 -6.92
C ARG A 161 30.34 -1.47 -5.67
N GLN A 162 31.04 -0.96 -4.67
CA GLN A 162 30.43 -0.56 -3.39
C GLN A 162 29.43 0.61 -3.56
N LYS A 163 29.74 1.56 -4.46
CA LYS A 163 28.88 2.71 -4.73
C LYS A 163 27.63 2.30 -5.51
N GLU A 164 27.78 1.44 -6.51
CA GLU A 164 26.64 0.90 -7.26
C GLU A 164 25.75 0.02 -6.38
N GLU A 165 26.34 -0.77 -5.48
CA GLU A 165 25.58 -1.57 -4.52
C GLU A 165 24.73 -0.69 -3.58
N GLU A 166 25.27 0.43 -3.12
CA GLU A 166 24.52 1.42 -2.34
C GLU A 166 23.35 2.00 -3.15
N ILE A 167 23.55 2.31 -4.44
CA ILE A 167 22.49 2.79 -5.32
C ILE A 167 21.40 1.72 -5.45
N CYS A 168 21.76 0.47 -5.76
CA CYS A 168 20.81 -0.64 -5.87
C CYS A 168 20.00 -0.83 -4.59
N ARG A 169 20.67 -0.82 -3.43
CA ARG A 169 20.02 -0.94 -2.12
C ARG A 169 19.02 0.17 -1.87
N ASN A 170 19.43 1.41 -2.11
CA ASN A 170 18.58 2.58 -1.89
C ASN A 170 17.38 2.59 -2.86
N SER A 171 17.61 2.22 -4.13
CA SER A 171 16.55 2.06 -5.14
C SER A 171 15.53 1.00 -4.75
N ALA A 172 15.96 -0.16 -4.25
CA ALA A 172 15.06 -1.20 -3.76
C ALA A 172 14.22 -0.72 -2.56
N ALA A 173 14.83 -0.01 -1.62
CA ALA A 173 14.12 0.55 -0.46
C ALA A 173 13.05 1.58 -0.88
N VAL A 174 13.36 2.45 -1.85
CA VAL A 174 12.41 3.41 -2.41
C VAL A 174 11.27 2.70 -3.14
N ALA A 175 11.58 1.70 -3.97
CA ALA A 175 10.58 0.93 -4.70
C ALA A 175 9.57 0.26 -3.75
N TYR A 176 10.06 -0.32 -2.65
CA TYR A 176 9.19 -0.90 -1.63
C TYR A 176 8.32 0.15 -0.93
N GLY A 177 8.94 1.22 -0.40
CA GLY A 177 8.24 2.23 0.39
C GLY A 177 7.17 2.95 -0.42
N ALA A 178 7.54 3.45 -1.61
CA ALA A 178 6.61 4.12 -2.52
C ALA A 178 5.57 3.15 -3.09
N GLY A 179 5.99 1.93 -3.46
CA GLY A 179 5.11 0.91 -4.03
C GLY A 179 4.01 0.48 -3.06
N THR A 180 4.30 0.44 -1.76
CA THR A 180 3.32 0.07 -0.73
C THR A 180 2.29 1.18 -0.51
N ASP A 181 2.73 2.39 -0.17
CA ASP A 181 1.83 3.46 0.26
C ASP A 181 0.96 3.97 -0.90
N ILE A 182 1.54 4.18 -2.09
CA ILE A 182 0.81 4.72 -3.25
C ILE A 182 -0.23 3.71 -3.74
N THR A 183 0.16 2.43 -3.89
CA THR A 183 -0.75 1.39 -4.37
C THR A 183 -1.87 1.11 -3.36
N THR A 184 -1.56 1.11 -2.07
CA THR A 184 -2.59 0.97 -1.01
C THR A 184 -3.60 2.11 -1.11
N ALA A 185 -3.14 3.36 -1.24
CA ALA A 185 -4.00 4.51 -1.40
C ALA A 185 -4.85 4.41 -2.69
N ALA A 186 -4.26 3.97 -3.80
CA ALA A 186 -4.96 3.75 -5.07
C ALA A 186 -6.12 2.75 -4.91
N LEU A 187 -5.86 1.61 -4.27
CA LEU A 187 -6.86 0.56 -4.08
C LEU A 187 -7.96 0.96 -3.10
N VAL A 188 -7.64 1.73 -2.07
CA VAL A 188 -8.64 2.29 -1.16
C VAL A 188 -9.53 3.31 -1.88
N ILE A 189 -8.93 4.20 -2.67
CA ILE A 189 -9.68 5.17 -3.49
C ILE A 189 -10.53 4.46 -4.53
N PHE A 190 -9.99 3.43 -5.19
CA PHE A 190 -10.73 2.60 -6.13
C PHE A 190 -11.98 1.99 -5.49
N ALA A 191 -11.82 1.32 -4.34
CA ALA A 191 -12.93 0.70 -3.64
C ALA A 191 -14.00 1.74 -3.25
N LEU A 192 -13.58 2.91 -2.74
CA LEU A 192 -14.48 4.01 -2.44
C LEU A 192 -15.20 4.52 -3.71
N ALA A 193 -14.46 4.73 -4.80
CA ALA A 193 -15.00 5.18 -6.08
C ALA A 193 -16.07 4.22 -6.61
N MET A 194 -15.85 2.92 -6.54
CA MET A 194 -16.82 1.91 -6.98
C MET A 194 -18.11 1.95 -6.13
N THR A 195 -18.00 2.25 -4.84
CA THR A 195 -19.20 2.41 -3.99
C THR A 195 -19.98 3.69 -4.25
N LEU A 196 -19.31 4.77 -4.63
CA LEU A 196 -19.94 6.07 -4.92
C LEU A 196 -20.47 6.17 -6.36
N HIS A 197 -19.91 5.38 -7.29
CA HIS A 197 -20.25 5.36 -8.71
C HIS A 197 -20.65 3.96 -9.19
N PRO A 198 -21.81 3.41 -8.74
CA PRO A 198 -22.25 2.07 -9.14
C PRO A 198 -22.43 1.89 -10.65
N GLU A 199 -22.69 2.96 -11.38
CA GLU A 199 -22.76 2.98 -12.85
C GLU A 199 -21.42 2.68 -13.53
N VAL A 200 -20.31 3.06 -12.89
CA VAL A 200 -18.95 2.72 -13.33
C VAL A 200 -18.64 1.28 -12.95
N GLN A 201 -18.99 0.85 -11.73
CA GLN A 201 -18.81 -0.54 -11.30
C GLN A 201 -19.54 -1.54 -12.21
N LYS A 202 -20.78 -1.22 -12.63
CA LYS A 202 -21.56 -2.07 -13.57
C LYS A 202 -20.95 -2.23 -14.95
N LYS A 203 -19.96 -1.39 -15.31
CA LYS A 203 -19.20 -1.54 -16.56
C LYS A 203 -18.06 -2.57 -16.44
N GLU A 204 -18.03 -3.33 -15.34
CA GLU A 204 -17.38 -4.66 -15.27
C GLU A 204 -17.80 -5.58 -16.42
N ALA A 205 -18.91 -5.31 -17.11
CA ALA A 205 -19.27 -5.97 -18.37
C ALA A 205 -18.14 -5.96 -19.42
N GLU A 206 -17.22 -4.99 -19.42
CA GLU A 206 -16.02 -5.02 -20.27
C GLU A 206 -15.12 -6.21 -19.91
N LEU A 207 -14.90 -6.49 -18.62
CA LEU A 207 -14.15 -7.68 -18.15
C LEU A 207 -14.88 -8.97 -18.57
N ASP A 208 -16.19 -9.03 -18.32
CA ASP A 208 -16.97 -10.23 -18.65
C ASP A 208 -16.98 -10.51 -20.16
N ALA A 209 -16.97 -9.46 -21.00
CA ALA A 209 -16.97 -9.60 -22.45
C ALA A 209 -15.61 -10.07 -23.01
N ILE A 210 -14.50 -9.62 -22.42
CA ILE A 210 -13.16 -9.84 -22.97
C ILE A 210 -12.46 -11.02 -22.31
N VAL A 211 -12.50 -11.09 -20.98
CA VAL A 211 -11.84 -12.15 -20.20
C VAL A 211 -12.79 -13.33 -20.00
N GLY A 212 -14.09 -13.05 -19.83
CA GLY A 212 -15.09 -14.06 -19.50
C GLY A 212 -14.99 -14.55 -18.06
N SER A 213 -15.69 -15.65 -17.75
CA SER A 213 -15.77 -16.22 -16.40
C SER A 213 -14.89 -17.45 -16.18
N SER A 214 -14.14 -17.90 -17.19
CA SER A 214 -13.36 -19.14 -17.16
C SER A 214 -11.94 -18.97 -16.62
N ARG A 215 -11.42 -17.74 -16.54
CA ARG A 215 -10.06 -17.42 -16.07
C ARG A 215 -10.01 -16.05 -15.42
N LEU A 216 -8.94 -15.80 -14.67
CA LEU A 216 -8.61 -14.46 -14.18
C LEU A 216 -7.98 -13.60 -15.30
N PRO A 217 -8.07 -12.27 -15.22
CA PRO A 217 -7.36 -11.36 -16.14
C PRO A 217 -5.84 -11.54 -16.08
N SER A 218 -5.17 -11.39 -17.23
CA SER A 218 -3.71 -11.36 -17.33
C SER A 218 -3.22 -10.02 -17.92
N PHE A 219 -1.90 -9.80 -17.91
CA PHE A 219 -1.32 -8.59 -18.50
C PHE A 219 -1.57 -8.47 -20.01
N ASP A 220 -1.77 -9.59 -20.71
CA ASP A 220 -2.02 -9.62 -22.16
C ASP A 220 -3.40 -9.02 -22.51
N ASP A 221 -4.34 -8.99 -21.56
CA ASP A 221 -5.67 -8.43 -21.77
C ASP A 221 -5.69 -6.89 -21.72
N ARG A 222 -4.62 -6.26 -21.19
CA ARG A 222 -4.61 -4.84 -20.86
C ARG A 222 -4.97 -3.93 -22.03
N ASP A 223 -4.40 -4.20 -23.21
CA ASP A 223 -4.65 -3.40 -24.41
C ASP A 223 -6.10 -3.54 -24.91
N SER A 224 -6.78 -4.63 -24.53
CA SER A 224 -8.17 -4.89 -24.87
C SER A 224 -9.15 -4.28 -23.87
N LEU A 225 -8.70 -3.76 -22.72
CA LEU A 225 -9.54 -3.25 -21.61
C LEU A 225 -9.46 -1.71 -21.47
N PRO A 226 -9.87 -0.93 -22.49
CA PRO A 226 -9.68 0.52 -22.50
C PRO A 226 -10.50 1.24 -21.43
N TYR A 227 -11.69 0.74 -21.05
CA TYR A 227 -12.50 1.37 -20.01
C TYR A 227 -11.87 1.21 -18.63
N ILE A 228 -11.36 0.01 -18.30
CA ILE A 228 -10.65 -0.22 -17.05
C ILE A 228 -9.37 0.62 -16.97
N GLU A 229 -8.61 0.70 -18.07
CA GLU A 229 -7.42 1.55 -18.14
C GLU A 229 -7.79 3.03 -17.89
N ALA A 230 -8.94 3.50 -18.40
CA ALA A 230 -9.44 4.84 -18.13
C ALA A 230 -9.82 5.05 -16.64
N VAL A 231 -10.47 4.05 -16.02
CA VAL A 231 -10.80 4.07 -14.58
C VAL A 231 -9.53 4.13 -13.74
N MET A 232 -8.52 3.30 -14.05
CA MET A 232 -7.21 3.33 -13.38
C MET A 232 -6.54 4.70 -13.49
N LYS A 233 -6.52 5.29 -14.69
CA LYS A 233 -5.96 6.62 -14.92
C LYS A 233 -6.67 7.70 -14.10
N GLU A 234 -8.00 7.63 -13.98
CA GLU A 234 -8.77 8.59 -13.20
C GLU A 234 -8.51 8.45 -11.69
N ILE A 235 -8.36 7.23 -11.18
CA ILE A 235 -7.98 6.99 -9.77
C ILE A 235 -6.58 7.54 -9.48
N LEU A 236 -5.64 7.28 -10.38
CA LEU A 236 -4.28 7.84 -10.27
C LEU A 236 -4.30 9.37 -10.35
N ARG A 237 -5.19 9.96 -11.15
CA ARG A 237 -5.39 11.42 -11.20
C ARG A 237 -5.84 11.98 -9.84
N TRP A 238 -6.68 11.25 -9.10
CA TRP A 238 -7.14 11.66 -7.76
C TRP A 238 -6.07 11.52 -6.67
N LEU A 239 -5.11 10.61 -6.86
CA LEU A 239 -3.98 10.41 -5.94
C LEU A 239 -2.93 11.51 -5.99
N VAL A 240 -2.80 12.22 -7.12
CA VAL A 240 -1.74 13.21 -7.31
C VAL A 240 -1.89 14.34 -6.30
N THR A 241 -0.89 14.49 -5.42
CA THR A 241 -0.66 15.72 -4.67
C THR A 241 -0.55 16.88 -5.66
N PRO A 242 -1.46 17.88 -5.63
CA PRO A 242 -1.57 18.92 -6.66
C PRO A 242 -0.30 19.76 -6.88
N LEU A 243 0.68 19.69 -5.98
CA LEU A 243 1.88 20.53 -5.98
C LEU A 243 3.18 19.79 -6.33
N GLY A 244 3.14 18.47 -6.54
CA GLY A 244 4.36 17.66 -6.52
C GLY A 244 5.12 17.79 -5.18
N ARG A 245 6.15 16.98 -4.96
CA ARG A 245 7.09 17.24 -3.87
C ARG A 245 7.98 18.40 -4.31
N SER A 246 8.03 19.48 -3.55
CA SER A 246 9.01 20.56 -3.80
C SER A 246 10.42 19.98 -3.77
N LEU A 247 10.98 19.72 -4.95
CA LEU A 247 12.41 19.52 -5.15
C LEU A 247 13.08 20.87 -4.86
N LEU A 248 13.45 21.10 -3.61
CA LEU A 248 14.49 22.07 -3.30
C LEU A 248 15.80 21.45 -3.80
N VAL A 249 16.09 21.68 -5.08
CA VAL A 249 17.42 21.49 -5.66
C VAL A 249 18.31 22.53 -5.00
N LEU A 250 19.17 22.09 -4.09
CA LEU A 250 20.28 22.89 -3.59
C LEU A 250 21.46 22.62 -4.51
N ASP A 251 21.70 23.54 -5.45
CA ASP A 251 23.02 23.75 -6.04
C ASP A 251 23.92 24.54 -5.07
#